data_AF-L0KAD1-F1
#
_entry.id   AF-L0KAD1-F1
#
_cell.length_a   1.000
_cell.length_b   1.000
_cell.length_c   1.000
_cell.angle_alpha   90.00
_cell.angle_beta   90.00
_cell.angle_gamma   90.00
#
_symmetry.space_group_name_H-M   'P 1'
#
loop_
_entity.id
_entity.type
_entity.pdbx_description
1 polymer ?
#
loop_
_entity_poly.entity_id
_entity_poly.type
_entity_poly.pdbx_seq_one_letter_code
_entity_poly.pdbx_strand_id
1 'polypeptide(L)'
;MNKQNFLMVLVTLLLIGTGILIGIKISNLDLAGQFLTKALVTKIIISGLILSSLILIIYLIIKFNIWNKILSFYRLNLNGKFILRATSMINYRSEITNYQQFKDKLAQFQGEYDFLEYNVNYSSKSIDIELNTPQQLGIRNGEEFLEEFVGDLNEMIALLSTEQIFIDLNITGEVNNLVENINFVVANQNNKVGLNKNRYSNNILGKFIYN
;
A
#
# COMPACT_ATOMS: atom_id res chain seq x y z
N MET A 1 25.17 3.39 -3.38
CA MET A 1 26.08 2.23 -3.59
C MET A 1 27.51 2.76 -3.64
N ASN A 2 28.41 2.23 -2.80
CA ASN A 2 29.81 2.67 -2.80
C ASN A 2 30.53 2.17 -4.07
N LYS A 3 31.48 2.94 -4.60
CA LYS A 3 32.13 2.74 -5.91
C LYS A 3 32.67 1.32 -6.12
N GLN A 4 33.02 0.65 -5.03
CA GLN A 4 33.52 -0.73 -5.00
C GLN A 4 32.50 -1.77 -5.49
N ASN A 5 31.21 -1.64 -5.14
CA ASN A 5 30.20 -2.62 -5.55
C ASN A 5 29.88 -2.53 -7.05
N PHE A 6 30.00 -1.32 -7.62
CA PHE A 6 29.86 -1.12 -9.07
C PHE A 6 31.01 -1.76 -9.83
N LEU A 7 32.24 -1.56 -9.32
CA LEU A 7 33.44 -2.16 -9.88
C LEU A 7 33.36 -3.68 -9.85
N MET A 8 32.86 -4.26 -8.75
CA MET A 8 32.75 -5.71 -8.60
C MET A 8 31.78 -6.32 -9.62
N VAL A 9 30.59 -5.74 -9.81
CA VAL A 9 29.61 -6.22 -10.81
C VAL A 9 30.16 -6.09 -12.24
N LEU A 10 30.84 -4.98 -12.54
CA LEU A 10 31.48 -4.76 -13.85
C LEU A 10 32.56 -5.82 -14.12
N VAL A 11 33.39 -6.13 -13.12
CA VAL A 11 34.44 -7.16 -13.19
C VAL A 11 33.82 -8.54 -13.38
N THR A 12 32.73 -8.87 -12.68
CA THR A 12 32.02 -10.15 -12.85
C THR A 12 31.46 -10.30 -14.27
N LEU A 13 30.85 -9.25 -14.83
CA LEU A 13 30.35 -9.25 -16.22
C LEU A 13 31.50 -9.40 -17.24
N LEU A 14 32.63 -8.72 -17.02
CA LEU A 14 33.83 -8.84 -17.85
C LEU A 14 34.42 -10.25 -17.82
N LEU A 15 34.48 -10.89 -16.64
CA LEU A 15 34.99 -12.26 -16.48
C LEU A 15 34.08 -13.31 -17.16
N ILE A 16 32.76 -13.10 -17.13
CA ILE A 16 31.80 -13.95 -17.87
C ILE A 16 32.01 -13.77 -19.38
N GLY A 17 32.15 -12.53 -19.85
CA GLY A 17 32.39 -12.22 -21.26
C GLY A 17 33.71 -12.80 -21.80
N THR A 18 34.79 -12.73 -21.02
CA THR A 18 36.08 -13.33 -21.42
C THR A 18 36.04 -14.86 -21.41
N GLY A 19 35.33 -15.48 -20.46
CA GLY A 19 35.10 -16.93 -20.43
C GLY A 19 34.39 -17.44 -21.69
N ILE A 20 33.38 -16.70 -22.18
CA ILE A 20 32.67 -17.00 -23.43
C ILE A 20 33.60 -16.89 -24.64
N LEU A 21 34.41 -15.84 -24.72
CA LEU A 21 35.38 -15.63 -25.81
C LEU A 21 36.45 -16.74 -25.88
N ILE A 22 36.94 -17.21 -24.72
CA ILE A 22 37.90 -18.31 -24.63
C ILE A 22 37.26 -19.63 -25.09
N GLY A 23 36.01 -19.90 -24.68
CA GLY A 23 35.27 -21.10 -25.12
C GLY A 23 35.07 -21.16 -26.63
N ILE A 24 34.78 -20.01 -27.27
CA ILE A 24 34.65 -19.91 -28.73
C ILE A 24 36.00 -20.21 -29.42
N LYS A 25 37.11 -19.69 -28.91
CA LYS A 25 38.44 -19.88 -29.50
C LYS A 25 38.91 -21.35 -29.43
N ILE A 26 38.57 -22.06 -28.35
CA ILE A 26 38.91 -23.48 -28.16
C ILE A 26 38.09 -24.38 -29.11
N SER A 27 36.84 -24.01 -29.43
CA SER A 27 35.94 -24.79 -30.31
C SER A 27 36.36 -24.86 -31.78
N ASN A 28 37.37 -24.08 -32.20
CA ASN A 28 37.90 -24.05 -33.56
C ASN A 28 39.08 -25.02 -33.82
N LEU A 29 39.53 -25.79 -32.82
CA LEU A 29 40.50 -26.87 -33.01
C LEU A 29 39.78 -28.24 -33.04
N ASP A 30 39.86 -28.92 -34.20
CA ASP A 30 39.54 -30.33 -34.48
C ASP A 30 38.11 -30.69 -34.97
N LEU A 31 38.01 -31.40 -36.10
CA LEU A 31 36.80 -31.61 -36.93
C LEU A 31 35.91 -32.79 -36.47
N ALA A 32 36.47 -33.78 -35.77
CA ALA A 32 35.82 -34.91 -35.07
C ALA A 32 34.92 -34.49 -33.89
N GLY A 33 35.54 -33.80 -32.94
CA GLY A 33 34.90 -33.30 -31.73
C GLY A 33 33.95 -32.13 -31.99
N GLN A 34 34.02 -31.50 -33.18
CA GLN A 34 33.38 -30.24 -33.52
C GLN A 34 31.85 -30.23 -33.40
N PHE A 35 31.14 -31.35 -33.59
CA PHE A 35 29.67 -31.35 -33.49
C PHE A 35 29.20 -31.41 -32.03
N LEU A 36 29.78 -32.31 -31.23
CA LEU A 36 29.55 -32.42 -29.80
C LEU A 36 30.05 -31.17 -29.06
N THR A 37 31.23 -30.66 -29.44
CA THR A 37 31.84 -29.50 -28.80
C THR A 37 31.14 -28.20 -29.21
N LYS A 38 30.64 -28.05 -30.45
CA LYS A 38 29.74 -26.92 -30.83
C LYS A 38 28.43 -26.96 -30.06
N ALA A 39 27.74 -28.12 -29.99
CA ALA A 39 26.47 -28.22 -29.27
C ALA A 39 26.64 -27.91 -27.76
N LEU A 40 27.75 -28.35 -27.16
CA LEU A 40 28.07 -28.09 -25.76
C LEU A 40 28.43 -26.62 -25.52
N VAL A 41 29.22 -26.01 -26.42
CA VAL A 41 29.57 -24.59 -26.39
C VAL A 41 28.32 -23.71 -26.54
N THR A 42 27.40 -24.03 -27.47
CA THR A 42 26.14 -23.30 -27.62
C THR A 42 25.28 -23.37 -26.35
N LYS A 43 25.18 -24.53 -25.69
CA LYS A 43 24.47 -24.65 -24.41
C LYS A 43 25.11 -23.83 -23.30
N ILE A 44 26.45 -23.83 -23.21
CA ILE A 44 27.20 -23.01 -22.25
C ILE A 44 26.92 -21.52 -22.49
N ILE A 45 26.99 -21.05 -23.74
CA ILE A 45 26.72 -19.65 -24.10
C ILE A 45 25.29 -19.26 -23.71
N ILE A 46 24.30 -20.09 -24.06
CA ILE A 46 22.89 -19.83 -23.71
C ILE A 46 22.72 -19.76 -22.19
N SER A 47 23.31 -20.71 -21.43
CA SER A 47 23.24 -20.69 -19.98
C SER A 47 23.91 -19.46 -19.35
N GLY A 48 25.04 -19.02 -19.89
CA GLY A 48 25.75 -17.82 -19.44
C GLY A 48 24.97 -16.53 -19.73
N LEU A 49 24.29 -16.46 -20.87
CA LEU A 49 23.40 -15.34 -21.20
C LEU A 49 22.20 -15.29 -20.26
N ILE A 50 21.54 -16.43 -20.01
CA ILE A 50 20.42 -16.51 -19.06
C ILE A 50 20.86 -16.05 -17.67
N LEU A 51 22.00 -16.53 -17.18
CA LEU A 51 22.51 -16.15 -15.86
C LEU A 51 22.84 -14.65 -15.79
N SER A 52 23.47 -14.10 -16.84
CA SER A 52 23.81 -12.68 -16.91
C SER A 52 22.56 -11.79 -16.95
N SER A 53 21.54 -12.19 -17.71
CA SER A 53 20.23 -11.51 -17.73
C SER A 53 19.55 -11.56 -16.36
N LEU A 54 19.60 -12.69 -15.65
CA LEU A 54 19.00 -12.84 -14.33
C LEU A 54 19.70 -11.95 -13.28
N ILE A 55 21.03 -11.88 -13.31
CA ILE A 55 21.82 -10.99 -12.45
C ILE A 55 21.47 -9.53 -12.75
N LEU A 56 21.34 -9.15 -14.02
CA LEU A 56 20.96 -7.79 -14.40
C LEU A 56 19.56 -7.43 -13.88
N ILE A 57 18.59 -8.34 -13.99
CA ILE A 57 17.23 -8.15 -13.44
C ILE A 57 17.29 -7.95 -11.92
N ILE A 58 18.00 -8.81 -11.20
CA ILE A 58 18.18 -8.68 -9.74
C ILE A 58 18.82 -7.34 -9.39
N TYR A 59 19.86 -6.93 -10.12
CA TYR A 59 20.51 -5.64 -9.93
C TYR A 59 19.55 -4.46 -10.14
N LEU A 60 18.74 -4.49 -11.20
CA LEU A 60 17.75 -3.44 -11.45
C LEU A 60 16.70 -3.37 -10.34
N ILE A 61 16.20 -4.52 -9.89
CA ILE A 61 15.25 -4.62 -8.77
C ILE A 61 15.83 -3.98 -7.50
N ILE A 62 17.07 -4.29 -7.13
CA ILE A 62 17.75 -3.74 -5.96
C ILE A 62 18.02 -2.24 -6.13
N LYS A 63 18.60 -1.83 -7.26
CA LYS A 63 19.00 -0.45 -7.52
C LYS A 63 17.82 0.51 -7.53
N PHE A 64 16.72 0.12 -8.17
CA PHE A 64 15.52 0.95 -8.28
C PHE A 64 14.55 0.77 -7.12
N ASN A 65 14.92 -0.06 -6.14
CA ASN A 65 14.11 -0.39 -4.97
C ASN A 65 12.66 -0.76 -5.35
N ILE A 66 12.53 -1.55 -6.43
CA ILE A 66 11.23 -1.85 -7.04
C ILE A 66 10.36 -2.65 -6.06
N TRP A 67 10.99 -3.55 -5.29
CA TRP A 67 10.29 -4.30 -4.24
C TRP A 67 9.63 -3.38 -3.22
N ASN A 68 10.35 -2.42 -2.63
CA ASN A 68 9.74 -1.53 -1.63
C ASN A 68 8.60 -0.70 -2.22
N LYS A 69 8.72 -0.27 -3.48
CA LYS A 69 7.62 0.43 -4.17
C LYS A 69 6.39 -0.45 -4.34
N ILE A 70 6.55 -1.70 -4.77
CA ILE A 70 5.44 -2.64 -4.90
C ILE A 70 4.83 -2.96 -3.54
N LEU A 71 5.66 -3.12 -2.50
CA LEU A 71 5.20 -3.39 -1.13
C LEU A 71 4.52 -2.19 -0.47
N SER A 72 4.82 -0.96 -0.91
CA SER A 72 4.13 0.24 -0.43
C SER A 72 2.70 0.38 -0.95
N PHE A 73 2.28 -0.44 -1.92
CA PHE A 73 0.90 -0.46 -2.38
C PHE A 73 0.06 -1.45 -1.58
N TYR A 74 -0.95 -0.92 -0.91
CA TYR A 74 -1.94 -1.69 -0.19
C TYR A 74 -3.26 -1.65 -0.94
N ARG A 75 -4.08 -2.68 -0.74
CA ARG A 75 -5.49 -2.65 -1.11
C ARG A 75 -6.28 -2.27 0.13
N LEU A 76 -7.19 -1.32 -0.06
CA LEU A 76 -8.13 -0.87 0.95
C LEU A 76 -9.50 -1.48 0.67
N ASN A 77 -10.10 -2.06 1.71
CA ASN A 77 -11.50 -2.46 1.72
C ASN A 77 -12.09 -1.97 3.05
N LEU A 78 -13.09 -1.09 2.97
CA LEU A 78 -13.73 -0.54 4.16
C LEU A 78 -15.24 -0.48 3.99
N ASN A 79 -15.93 -0.62 5.13
CA ASN A 79 -17.34 -0.39 5.28
C ASN A 79 -17.57 0.31 6.61
N GLY A 80 -18.33 1.38 6.59
CA GLY A 80 -18.57 2.16 7.78
C GLY A 80 -19.88 2.92 7.77
N LYS A 81 -20.30 3.26 8.99
CA LYS A 81 -21.46 4.07 9.25
C LYS A 81 -21.08 5.17 10.24
N PHE A 82 -21.52 6.37 9.92
CA PHE A 82 -21.34 7.57 10.71
C PHE A 82 -22.70 8.24 10.87
N ILE A 83 -23.20 8.29 12.10
CA ILE A 83 -24.53 8.83 12.42
C ILE A 83 -24.37 10.02 13.35
N LEU A 84 -24.93 11.15 12.93
CA LEU A 84 -25.06 12.34 13.75
C LEU A 84 -26.51 12.46 14.20
N ARG A 85 -26.75 12.60 15.50
CA ARG A 85 -28.10 12.74 16.09
C ARG A 85 -28.17 13.98 16.96
N ALA A 86 -29.14 14.85 16.69
CA ALA A 86 -29.42 15.99 17.58
C ALA A 86 -29.93 15.50 18.94
N THR A 87 -29.37 16.02 20.03
CA THR A 87 -29.82 15.69 21.39
C THR A 87 -31.19 16.34 21.64
N SER A 88 -32.05 15.64 22.39
CA SER A 88 -33.43 16.10 22.67
C SER A 88 -33.51 17.39 23.48
N MET A 89 -32.39 17.85 24.06
CA MET A 89 -32.31 19.10 24.85
C MET A 89 -32.13 20.36 23.98
N ILE A 90 -31.89 20.21 22.67
CA ILE A 90 -31.87 21.35 21.76
C ILE A 90 -33.31 21.85 21.57
N ASN A 91 -33.62 22.99 22.19
CA ASN A 91 -34.77 23.79 21.79
C ASN A 91 -34.64 24.08 20.28
N TYR A 92 -35.72 23.88 19.50
CA TYR A 92 -35.79 24.02 18.03
C TYR A 92 -35.25 25.36 17.44
N ARG A 93 -34.76 26.29 18.27
CA ARG A 93 -34.22 27.60 17.88
C ARG A 93 -32.71 27.78 18.08
N SER A 94 -32.00 26.88 18.77
CA SER A 94 -30.54 27.02 18.91
C SER A 94 -29.84 26.37 17.71
N GLU A 95 -29.13 27.17 16.93
CA GLU A 95 -28.23 26.68 15.89
C GLU A 95 -27.16 25.77 16.49
N ILE A 96 -26.84 24.68 15.79
CA ILE A 96 -25.72 23.81 16.15
C ILE A 96 -24.44 24.61 15.97
N THR A 97 -23.62 24.69 17.02
CA THR A 97 -22.35 25.44 16.98
C THR A 97 -21.44 24.87 15.89
N ASN A 98 -20.85 25.74 15.07
CA ASN A 98 -19.93 25.41 13.97
C ASN A 98 -20.49 24.46 12.90
N TYR A 99 -21.82 24.32 12.79
CA TYR A 99 -22.42 23.40 11.82
C TYR A 99 -22.04 23.70 10.37
N GLN A 100 -21.90 24.98 10.01
CA GLN A 100 -21.44 25.35 8.67
C GLN A 100 -19.99 24.91 8.43
N GLN A 101 -19.08 25.12 9.40
CA GLN A 101 -17.70 24.65 9.31
C GLN A 101 -17.63 23.12 9.19
N PHE A 102 -18.48 22.40 9.94
CA PHE A 102 -18.62 20.96 9.82
C PHE A 102 -19.04 20.55 8.40
N LYS A 103 -20.04 21.21 7.81
CA LYS A 103 -20.47 20.91 6.43
C LYS A 103 -19.37 21.16 5.41
N ASP A 104 -18.63 22.25 5.58
CA ASP A 104 -17.51 22.58 4.68
C ASP A 104 -16.39 21.54 4.81
N LYS A 105 -16.06 21.12 6.04
CA LYS A 105 -15.04 20.07 6.30
C LYS A 105 -15.50 18.68 5.83
N LEU A 106 -16.79 18.35 5.93
CA LEU A 106 -17.36 17.12 5.37
C LEU A 106 -17.26 17.10 3.85
N ALA A 107 -17.54 18.23 3.18
CA ALA A 107 -17.38 18.33 1.73
C ALA A 107 -15.90 18.21 1.31
N GLN A 108 -14.97 18.79 2.08
CA GLN A 108 -13.54 18.60 1.86
C GLN A 108 -13.14 17.13 2.02
N PHE A 109 -13.59 16.47 3.09
CA PHE A 109 -13.35 15.05 3.34
C PHE A 109 -13.85 14.18 2.18
N GLN A 110 -15.07 14.44 1.69
CA GLN A 110 -15.62 13.73 0.53
C GLN A 110 -14.83 13.97 -0.77
N GLY A 111 -14.25 15.16 -0.93
CA GLY A 111 -13.41 15.47 -2.09
C GLY A 111 -12.01 14.85 -2.02
N GLU A 112 -11.44 14.74 -0.81
CA GLU A 112 -10.13 14.13 -0.58
C GLU A 112 -10.18 12.61 -0.70
N TYR A 113 -11.28 12.01 -0.24
CA TYR A 113 -11.54 10.57 -0.32
C TYR A 113 -12.62 10.26 -1.38
N ASP A 114 -12.54 10.91 -2.55
CA ASP A 114 -13.52 10.81 -3.65
C ASP A 114 -13.69 9.39 -4.24
N PHE A 115 -12.75 8.51 -3.94
CA PHE A 115 -12.77 7.11 -4.31
C PHE A 115 -13.69 6.25 -3.42
N LEU A 116 -14.19 6.80 -2.30
CA LEU A 116 -15.20 6.17 -1.46
C LEU A 116 -16.59 6.44 -1.99
N GLU A 117 -17.48 5.47 -1.83
CA GLU A 117 -18.91 5.67 -2.07
C GLU A 117 -19.55 6.19 -0.79
N TYR A 118 -20.29 7.29 -0.91
CA TYR A 118 -21.02 7.92 0.19
C TYR A 118 -22.52 7.85 -0.05
N ASN A 119 -23.25 7.23 0.86
CA ASN A 119 -24.70 7.29 0.90
C ASN A 119 -25.13 8.13 2.11
N VAL A 120 -25.65 9.33 1.85
CA VAL A 120 -26.07 10.28 2.89
C VAL A 120 -27.59 10.32 2.94
N ASN A 121 -28.15 9.95 4.09
CA ASN A 121 -29.56 10.04 4.37
C ASN A 121 -29.80 11.11 5.45
N TYR A 122 -30.62 12.11 5.11
CA TYR A 122 -31.02 13.17 6.01
C TYR A 122 -32.40 12.85 6.59
N SER A 123 -32.47 12.69 7.91
CA SER A 123 -33.73 12.65 8.65
C SER A 123 -33.96 13.96 9.42
N SER A 124 -35.15 14.13 9.99
CA SER A 124 -35.49 15.34 10.75
C SER A 124 -34.56 15.62 11.94
N LYS A 125 -33.86 14.62 12.47
CA LYS A 125 -33.00 14.73 13.66
C LYS A 125 -31.69 13.95 13.54
N SER A 126 -31.44 13.30 12.40
CA SER A 126 -30.20 12.57 12.15
C SER A 126 -29.66 12.81 10.76
N ILE A 127 -28.34 12.67 10.65
CA ILE A 127 -27.64 12.50 9.39
C ILE A 127 -26.98 11.14 9.47
N ASP A 128 -27.36 10.25 8.58
CA ASP A 128 -26.80 8.91 8.46
C ASP A 128 -25.90 8.90 7.22
N ILE A 129 -24.60 8.69 7.42
CA ILE A 129 -23.60 8.60 6.35
C ILE A 129 -23.06 7.18 6.35
N GLU A 130 -23.38 6.44 5.31
CA GLU A 130 -22.75 5.16 5.02
C GLU A 130 -21.60 5.41 4.04
N LEU A 131 -20.43 4.86 4.35
CA LEU A 131 -19.24 4.97 3.51
C LEU A 131 -18.66 3.59 3.25
N ASN A 132 -18.32 3.30 2.01
CA ASN A 132 -17.68 2.05 1.64
C ASN A 132 -16.65 2.26 0.53
N THR A 133 -15.77 1.29 0.36
CA THR A 133 -14.98 1.16 -0.87
C THR A 133 -15.77 0.32 -1.89
N PRO A 134 -16.16 0.86 -3.04
CA PRO A 134 -16.93 0.11 -4.03
C PRO A 134 -16.11 -1.04 -4.65
N GLN A 135 -14.78 -0.92 -4.66
CA GLN A 135 -13.84 -1.95 -5.09
C GLN A 135 -12.57 -1.89 -4.23
N GLN A 136 -11.77 -2.96 -4.21
CA GLN A 136 -10.46 -2.94 -3.56
C GLN A 136 -9.53 -1.93 -4.23
N LEU A 137 -9.25 -0.82 -3.55
CA LEU A 137 -8.50 0.30 -4.13
C LEU A 137 -7.04 0.28 -3.71
N GLY A 138 -6.15 0.59 -4.65
CA GLY A 138 -4.72 0.69 -4.41
C GLY A 138 -4.34 1.99 -3.73
N ILE A 139 -4.01 1.96 -2.45
CA ILE A 139 -3.48 3.10 -1.68
C ILE A 139 -1.98 2.95 -1.46
N ARG A 140 -1.27 4.08 -1.33
CA ARG A 140 0.13 4.07 -0.90
C ARG A 140 0.20 4.13 0.61
N ASN A 141 1.15 3.41 1.19
CA ASN A 141 1.47 3.42 2.62
C ASN A 141 0.22 3.24 3.50
N GLY A 142 -0.28 2.00 3.60
CA GLY A 142 -1.55 1.71 4.24
C GLY A 142 -1.70 2.23 5.68
N GLU A 143 -0.61 2.28 6.45
CA GLU A 143 -0.64 2.80 7.83
C GLU A 143 -0.71 4.32 7.90
N GLU A 144 0.07 5.02 7.06
CA GLU A 144 0.04 6.48 6.94
C GLU A 144 -1.35 6.95 6.48
N PHE A 145 -1.92 6.27 5.48
CA PHE A 145 -3.29 6.50 5.03
C PHE A 145 -4.31 6.37 6.18
N LEU A 146 -4.22 5.33 7.01
CA LEU A 146 -5.16 5.14 8.12
C LEU A 146 -5.02 6.23 9.18
N GLU A 147 -3.81 6.72 9.42
CA GLU A 147 -3.55 7.81 10.37
C GLU A 147 -4.10 9.14 9.85
N GLU A 148 -3.90 9.45 8.56
CA GLU A 148 -4.48 10.63 7.89
C GLU A 148 -6.01 10.58 7.91
N PHE A 149 -6.59 9.45 7.46
CA PHE A 149 -8.03 9.24 7.42
C PHE A 149 -8.71 9.43 8.79
N VAL A 150 -8.10 8.89 9.85
CA VAL A 150 -8.59 9.04 11.22
C VAL A 150 -8.39 10.48 11.73
N GLY A 151 -7.27 11.11 11.37
CA GLY A 151 -7.00 12.51 11.67
C GLY A 151 -8.09 13.43 11.12
N ASP A 152 -8.41 13.29 9.84
CA ASP A 152 -9.42 14.13 9.18
C ASP A 152 -10.82 13.91 9.74
N LEU A 153 -11.19 12.66 10.04
CA LEU A 153 -12.44 12.35 10.75
C LEU A 153 -12.49 13.02 12.11
N ASN A 154 -11.39 13.02 12.86
CA ASN A 154 -11.30 13.62 14.17
C ASN A 154 -11.40 15.14 14.12
N GLU A 155 -10.74 15.79 13.15
CA GLU A 155 -10.87 17.22 12.90
C GLU A 155 -12.31 17.60 12.56
N MET A 156 -12.97 16.83 11.71
CA MET A 156 -14.36 17.05 11.33
C MET A 156 -15.31 16.90 12.53
N ILE A 157 -15.16 15.83 13.32
CA ILE A 157 -16.00 15.55 14.48
C ILE A 157 -15.80 16.58 15.61
N ALA A 158 -14.57 17.08 15.79
CA ALA A 158 -14.25 18.08 16.80
C ALA A 158 -14.97 19.43 16.61
N LEU A 159 -15.51 19.69 15.41
CA LEU A 159 -16.32 20.88 15.13
C LEU A 159 -17.71 20.80 15.76
N LEU A 160 -18.20 19.59 16.08
CA LEU A 160 -19.55 19.39 16.61
C LEU A 160 -19.55 19.49 18.13
N SER A 161 -20.50 20.25 18.69
CA SER A 161 -20.71 20.31 20.13
C SER A 161 -21.30 19.00 20.64
N THR A 162 -20.63 18.39 21.61
CA THR A 162 -20.99 17.11 22.21
C THR A 162 -22.22 17.19 23.12
N GLU A 163 -22.59 18.39 23.56
CA GLU A 163 -23.82 18.68 24.28
C GLU A 163 -25.04 18.69 23.33
N GLN A 164 -24.79 19.01 22.06
CA GLN A 164 -25.81 19.18 21.03
C GLN A 164 -25.95 17.95 20.13
N ILE A 165 -24.86 17.23 19.87
CA ILE A 165 -24.82 16.15 18.90
C ILE A 165 -24.29 14.87 19.54
N PHE A 166 -25.09 13.81 19.46
CA PHE A 166 -24.63 12.45 19.66
C PHE A 166 -24.02 11.92 18.37
N ILE A 167 -22.82 11.36 18.48
CA ILE A 167 -22.05 10.85 17.34
C ILE A 167 -21.91 9.34 17.49
N ASP A 168 -22.43 8.59 16.52
CA ASP A 168 -22.17 7.18 16.35
C ASP A 168 -21.19 7.01 15.19
N LEU A 169 -20.05 6.38 15.43
CA LEU A 169 -19.06 6.14 14.40
C LEU A 169 -18.62 4.68 14.54
N ASN A 170 -18.77 3.94 13.45
CA ASN A 170 -18.28 2.59 13.33
C ASN A 170 -17.86 2.33 11.88
N ILE A 171 -16.56 2.40 11.62
CA ILE A 171 -15.96 2.05 10.33
C ILE A 171 -15.06 0.85 10.56
N THR A 172 -15.22 -0.16 9.74
CA THR A 172 -14.42 -1.39 9.78
C THR A 172 -13.78 -1.61 8.42
N GLY A 173 -12.60 -2.20 8.40
CA GLY A 173 -11.97 -2.51 7.14
C GLY A 173 -10.67 -3.28 7.28
N GLU A 174 -10.07 -3.51 6.13
CA GLU A 174 -8.77 -4.12 5.97
C GLU A 174 -7.90 -3.29 5.02
N VAL A 175 -6.62 -3.24 5.34
CA VAL A 175 -5.57 -2.67 4.48
C VAL A 175 -4.49 -3.73 4.34
N ASN A 176 -4.29 -4.26 3.12
CA ASN A 176 -3.38 -5.38 2.91
C ASN A 176 -2.45 -5.21 1.71
N ASN A 177 -1.23 -5.73 1.82
CA ASN A 177 -0.26 -5.81 0.73
C ASN A 177 0.25 -7.27 0.60
N LEU A 178 1.35 -7.48 -0.13
CA LEU A 178 1.94 -8.82 -0.32
C LEU A 178 2.55 -9.43 0.96
N VAL A 179 2.74 -8.66 2.04
CA VAL A 179 3.51 -9.06 3.23
C VAL A 179 2.65 -9.05 4.50
N GLU A 180 1.72 -8.11 4.61
CA GLU A 180 0.90 -7.92 5.81
C GLU A 180 -0.57 -7.59 5.48
N ASN A 181 -1.42 -7.87 6.44
CA ASN A 181 -2.82 -7.46 6.48
C ASN A 181 -3.06 -6.73 7.81
N ILE A 182 -3.67 -5.54 7.73
CA ILE A 182 -4.06 -4.73 8.87
C ILE A 182 -5.59 -4.66 8.87
N ASN A 183 -6.21 -5.34 9.83
CA ASN A 183 -7.63 -5.16 10.12
C ASN A 183 -7.78 -3.96 11.05
N PHE A 184 -8.74 -3.07 10.76
CA PHE A 184 -8.95 -1.88 11.56
C PHE A 184 -10.42 -1.65 11.91
N VAL A 185 -10.62 -0.99 13.04
CA VAL A 185 -11.90 -0.47 13.51
C VAL A 185 -11.70 0.98 13.93
N VAL A 186 -12.46 1.88 13.32
CA VAL A 186 -12.55 3.28 13.69
C VAL A 186 -13.89 3.50 14.39
N ALA A 187 -13.85 3.98 15.63
CA ALA A 187 -15.05 4.18 16.42
C ALA A 187 -15.02 5.48 17.23
N ASN A 188 -16.20 5.97 17.61
CA ASN A 188 -16.28 7.09 18.54
C ASN A 188 -15.88 6.64 19.96
N GLN A 189 -14.86 7.27 20.53
CA GLN A 189 -14.38 7.08 21.90
C GLN A 189 -14.49 8.39 22.68
N ASN A 190 -15.69 8.68 23.19
CA ASN A 190 -15.98 9.90 23.96
C ASN A 190 -15.74 11.20 23.16
N ASN A 191 -16.30 11.27 21.95
CA ASN A 191 -16.18 12.40 21.02
C ASN A 191 -14.77 12.62 20.47
N LYS A 192 -14.00 11.53 20.40
CA LYS A 192 -12.75 11.44 19.66
C LYS A 192 -12.83 10.23 18.75
N VAL A 193 -12.17 10.31 17.62
CA VAL A 193 -12.06 9.16 16.72
C VAL A 193 -10.95 8.27 17.24
N GLY A 194 -11.31 7.05 17.66
CA GLY A 194 -10.37 6.03 18.07
C GLY A 194 -10.09 5.06 16.93
N LEU A 195 -8.82 4.67 16.77
CA LEU A 195 -8.37 3.64 15.82
C LEU A 195 -7.87 2.42 16.58
N ASN A 196 -8.48 1.27 16.36
CA ASN A 196 -7.96 -0.02 16.78
C ASN A 196 -7.48 -0.78 15.54
N LYS A 197 -6.22 -1.26 15.56
CA LYS A 197 -5.60 -1.97 14.43
C LYS A 197 -4.98 -3.28 14.90
N ASN A 198 -5.23 -4.35 14.16
CA ASN A 198 -4.61 -5.66 14.35
C ASN A 198 -3.83 -6.04 13.10
N ARG A 199 -2.52 -6.27 13.26
CA ARG A 199 -1.59 -6.58 12.18
C ARG A 199 -1.30 -8.07 12.12
N TYR A 200 -1.38 -8.64 10.92
CA TYR A 200 -1.08 -10.03 10.63
C TYR A 200 -0.11 -10.12 9.46
N SER A 201 0.77 -11.12 9.47
CA SER A 201 1.61 -11.42 8.32
C SER A 201 0.90 -12.35 7.35
N ASN A 202 0.95 -12.04 6.06
CA ASN A 202 0.33 -12.84 5.00
C ASN A 202 1.14 -14.08 4.61
N ASN A 203 2.40 -14.21 5.06
CA ASN A 203 3.31 -15.27 4.61
C ASN A 203 4.24 -15.76 5.73
N ILE A 204 4.77 -17.00 5.57
CA ILE A 204 5.88 -17.53 6.38
C ILE A 204 7.10 -16.58 6.33
N LEU A 205 7.28 -15.85 5.22
CA LEU A 205 8.36 -14.86 5.04
C LEU A 205 8.21 -13.59 5.90
N GLY A 206 6.99 -13.17 6.27
CA GLY A 206 6.86 -11.97 7.11
C GLY A 206 7.28 -12.23 8.57
N LYS A 207 7.36 -13.49 9.02
CA LYS A 207 8.03 -13.84 10.28
C LYS A 207 9.54 -13.52 10.30
N PHE A 208 10.18 -13.36 9.14
CA PHE A 208 11.59 -13.00 9.04
C PHE A 208 11.84 -11.49 8.88
N ILE A 209 10.80 -10.71 8.56
CA ILE A 209 10.91 -9.26 8.36
C ILE A 209 10.51 -8.48 9.62
N TYR A 210 9.63 -9.05 10.46
CA TYR A 210 9.09 -8.39 11.66
C TYR A 210 9.59 -8.98 13.00
N ASN A 211 10.69 -9.75 12.98
CA ASN A 211 11.42 -10.18 14.19
C ASN A 211 12.79 -9.50 14.25
#